data_AF-J6HX18-F1
#
_entry.id   AF-J6HX18-F1
#
_cell.length_a   1.000
_cell.length_b   1.000
_cell.length_c   1.000
_cell.angle_alpha   90.00
_cell.angle_beta   90.00
_cell.angle_gamma   90.00
#
_symmetry.space_group_name_H-M   'P 1'
#
loop_
_entity.id
_entity.type
_entity.pdbx_description
1 polymer ?
#
loop_
_entity_poly.entity_id
_entity_poly.type
_entity_poly.pdbx_seq_one_letter_code
_entity_poly.pdbx_strand_id
1 'polypeptide(L)'
;MLKFLAFRKHENDIYEEGFPLYHVERIIEELQRPFDDGAHILYVNGSNRDDTPLGRLMQDFFCERPEQMNYKELAQRADYFKAEAEGVNAMCELMEKFGEKKLEEGREVGRIEGHREGMIDMARSLLALNVPVEVIEKSSGLTRAEILAL
;
A
#
# COMPACT_ATOMS: atom_id res chain seq x y z
N MET A 1 -14.10 -21.23 -24.57
CA MET A 1 -13.57 -19.95 -24.06
C MET A 1 -13.55 -20.07 -22.54
N LEU A 2 -12.36 -20.10 -21.91
CA LEU A 2 -12.26 -20.15 -20.45
C LEU A 2 -12.72 -18.80 -19.90
N LYS A 3 -13.72 -18.78 -19.01
CA LYS A 3 -14.07 -17.58 -18.27
C LYS A 3 -13.02 -17.36 -17.20
N PHE A 4 -12.23 -16.30 -17.29
CA PHE A 4 -11.26 -15.93 -16.27
C PHE A 4 -11.92 -14.97 -15.29
N LEU A 5 -12.24 -15.46 -14.08
CA LEU A 5 -12.73 -14.59 -13.02
C LEU A 5 -11.54 -13.97 -12.27
N ALA A 6 -11.39 -12.66 -12.37
CA ALA A 6 -10.42 -11.92 -11.57
C ALA A 6 -11.11 -11.37 -10.32
N PHE A 7 -10.70 -11.86 -9.15
CA PHE A 7 -11.23 -11.42 -7.86
C PHE A 7 -10.25 -10.47 -7.18
N ARG A 8 -10.72 -9.28 -6.81
CA ARG A 8 -9.92 -8.24 -6.13
C ARG A 8 -10.63 -7.80 -4.85
N LYS A 9 -10.02 -8.08 -3.70
CA LYS A 9 -10.49 -7.57 -2.40
C LYS A 9 -9.62 -6.39 -1.98
N HIS A 10 -10.26 -5.29 -1.61
CA HIS A 10 -9.62 -4.13 -1.01
C HIS A 10 -10.03 -4.01 0.46
N GLU A 11 -9.22 -3.35 1.29
CA GLU A 11 -9.56 -3.14 2.71
C GLU A 11 -10.76 -2.21 2.88
N ASN A 12 -10.82 -1.15 2.07
CA ASN A 12 -11.88 -0.16 2.06
C ASN A 12 -12.76 -0.29 0.82
N ASP A 13 -13.90 0.40 0.84
CA ASP A 13 -14.68 0.63 -0.36
C ASP A 13 -13.94 1.59 -1.29
N ILE A 14 -13.45 1.09 -2.43
CA ILE A 14 -12.67 1.90 -3.37
C ILE A 14 -13.53 2.87 -4.20
N TYR A 15 -14.84 2.62 -4.28
CA TYR A 15 -15.76 3.48 -5.03
C TYR A 15 -16.61 4.35 -4.10
N GLU A 16 -16.57 4.09 -2.78
CA GLU A 16 -17.32 4.83 -1.75
C GLU A 16 -18.84 4.84 -1.96
N GLU A 17 -19.37 3.87 -2.70
CA GLU A 17 -20.80 3.75 -3.03
C GLU A 17 -21.55 2.79 -2.09
N GLY A 18 -20.86 2.17 -1.13
CA GLY A 18 -21.45 1.31 -0.10
C GLY A 18 -21.88 -0.07 -0.60
N PHE A 19 -21.58 -0.45 -1.85
CA PHE A 19 -21.92 -1.78 -2.33
C PHE A 19 -20.94 -2.83 -1.79
N PRO A 20 -21.42 -4.05 -1.49
CA PRO A 20 -20.56 -5.12 -1.01
C PRO A 20 -19.68 -5.73 -2.13
N LEU A 21 -20.12 -5.62 -3.39
CA LEU A 21 -19.50 -6.22 -4.56
C LEU A 21 -19.76 -5.35 -5.79
N TYR A 22 -18.71 -5.10 -6.59
CA TYR A 22 -18.80 -4.41 -7.87
C TYR A 22 -18.42 -5.35 -9.01
N HIS A 23 -19.24 -5.37 -10.04
CA HIS A 23 -18.97 -6.07 -11.29
C HIS A 23 -18.37 -5.06 -12.27
N VAL A 24 -17.16 -5.34 -12.76
CA VAL A 24 -16.46 -4.47 -13.68
C VAL A 24 -16.20 -5.24 -14.97
N GLU A 25 -16.68 -4.66 -16.07
CA GLU A 25 -16.47 -5.14 -17.43
C GLU A 25 -15.51 -4.20 -18.15
N ARG A 26 -14.67 -4.77 -19.02
CA ARG A 26 -13.74 -3.98 -19.83
C ARG A 26 -14.40 -3.57 -21.14
N ILE A 27 -14.14 -2.35 -21.54
CA ILE A 27 -14.56 -1.78 -22.82
C ILE A 27 -13.34 -1.50 -23.69
N ILE A 28 -13.53 -1.61 -25.00
CA ILE A 28 -12.59 -1.09 -25.99
C ILE A 28 -12.94 0.39 -26.19
N GLU A 29 -12.08 1.30 -25.74
CA GLU A 29 -12.38 2.74 -25.71
C GLU A 29 -12.65 3.32 -27.11
N GLU A 30 -11.88 2.92 -28.13
CA GLU A 30 -12.04 3.42 -29.49
C GLU A 30 -13.36 2.99 -30.14
N LEU A 31 -13.91 1.87 -29.66
CA LEU A 31 -15.08 1.23 -30.26
C LEU A 31 -16.32 1.32 -29.37
N GLN A 32 -16.17 1.83 -28.14
CA GLN A 32 -17.22 1.94 -27.13
C GLN A 32 -18.06 0.65 -27.00
N ARG A 33 -17.38 -0.50 -27.08
CA ARG A 33 -18.00 -1.83 -27.00
C ARG A 33 -17.28 -2.72 -25.99
N PRO A 34 -17.96 -3.71 -25.41
CA PRO A 34 -17.31 -4.67 -24.53
C PRO A 34 -16.11 -5.34 -25.19
N PHE A 35 -15.07 -5.63 -24.41
CA PHE A 35 -13.89 -6.36 -24.88
C PHE A 35 -14.22 -7.84 -25.17
N ASP A 36 -15.26 -8.39 -24.53
CA ASP A 36 -15.81 -9.73 -24.74
C ASP A 36 -14.77 -10.87 -24.72
N ASP A 37 -13.71 -10.73 -23.94
CA ASP A 37 -12.65 -11.75 -23.82
C ASP A 37 -12.97 -12.83 -22.78
N GLY A 38 -14.17 -12.78 -22.20
CA GLY A 38 -14.65 -13.73 -21.20
C GLY A 38 -14.04 -13.53 -19.81
N ALA A 39 -13.24 -12.49 -19.58
CA ALA A 39 -12.79 -12.17 -18.23
C ALA A 39 -13.79 -11.26 -17.52
N HIS A 40 -14.17 -11.63 -16.30
CA HIS A 40 -15.05 -10.84 -15.44
C HIS A 40 -14.25 -10.39 -14.22
N ILE A 41 -14.33 -9.10 -13.87
CA ILE A 41 -13.61 -8.56 -12.71
C ILE A 41 -14.61 -8.29 -11.60
N LEU A 42 -14.36 -8.90 -10.44
CA LEU A 42 -15.12 -8.66 -9.22
C LEU A 42 -14.27 -7.88 -8.23
N TYR A 43 -14.75 -6.70 -7.86
CA TYR A 43 -14.20 -5.93 -6.75
C TYR A 43 -15.02 -6.13 -5.50
N VAL A 44 -14.38 -6.61 -4.44
CA VAL A 44 -15.02 -6.83 -3.14
C VAL A 44 -14.65 -5.71 -2.21
N ASN A 45 -15.68 -5.08 -1.67
CA ASN A 45 -15.56 -4.08 -0.63
C ASN A 45 -15.24 -4.78 0.70
N GLY A 46 -13.98 -4.70 1.14
CA GLY A 46 -13.56 -5.28 2.42
C GLY A 46 -14.07 -4.54 3.65
N SER A 47 -14.59 -3.32 3.50
CA SER A 47 -15.22 -2.59 4.60
C SER A 47 -16.65 -3.04 4.90
N ASN A 48 -17.23 -3.90 4.06
CA ASN A 48 -18.57 -4.44 4.27
C ASN A 48 -18.65 -5.18 5.63
N ARG A 49 -19.66 -4.83 6.42
CA ARG A 49 -19.97 -5.44 7.73
C ARG A 49 -21.40 -5.97 7.82
N ASP A 50 -22.09 -6.09 6.70
CA ASP A 50 -23.47 -6.57 6.67
C ASP A 50 -23.60 -8.00 7.20
N ASP A 51 -24.79 -8.34 7.70
CA ASP A 51 -25.12 -9.69 8.14
C ASP A 51 -25.47 -10.63 6.96
N THR A 52 -24.56 -10.69 6.00
CA THR A 52 -24.62 -11.55 4.81
C THR A 52 -23.42 -12.49 4.78
N PRO A 53 -23.44 -13.60 4.01
CA PRO A 53 -22.27 -14.47 3.90
C PRO A 53 -20.99 -13.71 3.50
N LEU A 54 -21.09 -12.82 2.52
CA LEU A 54 -19.95 -11.98 2.11
C LEU A 54 -19.54 -10.99 3.20
N GLY A 55 -20.50 -10.35 3.88
CA GLY A 55 -20.20 -9.40 4.95
C GLY A 55 -19.55 -10.08 6.17
N ARG A 56 -20.05 -11.25 6.60
CA ARG A 56 -19.41 -12.08 7.63
C ARG A 56 -18.02 -12.54 7.23
N LEU A 57 -17.83 -12.92 5.96
CA LEU A 57 -16.51 -13.28 5.45
C LEU A 57 -15.54 -12.09 5.51
N MET A 58 -16.02 -10.90 5.15
CA MET A 58 -15.22 -9.69 5.27
C MET A 58 -14.90 -9.36 6.73
N GLN A 59 -15.84 -9.52 7.66
CA GLN A 59 -15.60 -9.36 9.11
C GLN A 59 -14.48 -10.27 9.62
N ASP A 60 -14.47 -11.54 9.21
CA ASP A 60 -13.45 -12.51 9.63
C ASP A 60 -12.04 -12.12 9.19
N PHE A 61 -11.87 -11.51 8.02
CA PHE A 61 -10.56 -11.01 7.57
C PHE A 61 -9.99 -9.88 8.45
N PHE A 62 -10.82 -9.23 9.27
CA PHE A 62 -10.38 -8.23 10.26
C PHE A 62 -10.45 -8.74 11.70
N CYS A 63 -10.91 -9.98 11.91
CA CYS A 63 -11.01 -10.56 13.23
C CYS A 63 -9.66 -11.14 13.65
N GLU A 64 -9.15 -10.71 14.80
CA GLU A 64 -7.89 -11.26 15.32
C GLU A 64 -8.11 -12.58 16.05
N ARG A 65 -9.31 -12.83 16.61
CA ARG A 65 -9.54 -13.97 17.50
C ARG A 65 -10.23 -15.10 16.74
N PRO A 66 -9.57 -16.26 16.55
CA PRO A 66 -10.19 -17.41 15.88
C PRO A 66 -11.57 -17.78 16.46
N GLU A 67 -11.74 -17.70 17.79
CA GLU A 67 -13.01 -18.02 18.45
C GLU A 67 -14.18 -17.10 18.10
N GLN A 68 -13.90 -15.91 17.55
CA GLN A 68 -14.88 -14.88 17.19
C GLN A 68 -15.17 -14.85 15.67
N MET A 69 -14.49 -15.69 14.89
CA MET A 69 -14.72 -15.79 13.45
C MET A 69 -16.01 -16.55 13.12
N ASN A 70 -16.68 -16.14 12.05
CA ASN A 70 -17.89 -16.75 11.53
C ASN A 70 -17.61 -18.06 10.78
N TYR A 71 -16.50 -18.14 10.05
CA TYR A 71 -16.10 -19.26 9.21
C TYR A 71 -14.99 -20.09 9.86
N LYS A 72 -15.27 -21.38 10.05
CA LYS A 72 -14.38 -22.31 10.77
C LYS A 72 -13.06 -22.52 10.05
N GLU A 73 -13.07 -22.50 8.73
CA GLU A 73 -11.88 -22.70 7.90
C GLU A 73 -10.88 -21.55 8.09
N LEU A 74 -11.38 -20.31 8.19
CA LEU A 74 -10.57 -19.13 8.51
C LEU A 74 -10.10 -19.18 9.96
N ALA A 75 -10.99 -19.54 10.90
CA ALA A 75 -10.65 -19.68 12.31
C ALA A 75 -9.51 -20.68 12.53
N GLN A 76 -9.60 -21.89 11.96
CA GLN A 76 -8.58 -22.93 12.07
C GLN A 76 -7.24 -22.47 11.49
N ARG A 77 -7.26 -21.76 10.37
CA ARG A 77 -6.05 -21.27 9.74
C ARG A 77 -5.41 -20.13 10.54
N ALA A 78 -6.23 -19.23 11.11
CA ALA A 78 -5.75 -18.18 12.00
C ALA A 78 -5.17 -18.76 13.30
N ASP A 79 -5.79 -19.81 13.84
CA ASP A 79 -5.31 -20.52 15.03
C ASP A 79 -3.95 -21.22 14.76
N TYR A 80 -3.82 -21.90 13.61
CA TYR A 80 -2.55 -22.51 13.17
C TYR A 80 -1.39 -21.49 13.21
N PHE A 81 -1.57 -20.31 12.63
CA PHE A 81 -0.51 -19.28 12.60
C PHE A 81 -0.21 -18.65 13.97
N LYS A 82 -1.09 -18.83 14.96
CA LYS A 82 -0.96 -18.25 16.30
C LYS A 82 -0.47 -19.24 17.35
N ALA A 83 -0.83 -20.51 17.21
CA ALA A 83 -0.65 -21.53 18.26
C ALA A 83 0.31 -22.64 17.84
N GLU A 84 0.39 -23.00 16.55
CA GLU A 84 1.27 -24.07 16.10
C GLU A 84 2.69 -23.56 15.86
N ALA A 85 3.68 -24.29 16.36
CA ALA A 85 5.09 -23.87 16.31
C ALA A 85 5.57 -23.61 14.86
N GLU A 86 5.12 -24.40 13.89
CA GLU A 86 5.41 -24.18 12.47
C GLU A 86 4.78 -22.88 11.94
N GLY A 87 3.52 -22.62 12.29
CA GLY A 87 2.80 -21.41 11.91
C GLY A 87 3.42 -20.15 12.52
N VAL A 88 3.83 -20.22 13.79
CA VAL A 88 4.53 -19.14 14.50
C VAL A 88 5.89 -18.87 13.87
N ASN A 89 6.68 -19.91 13.57
CA ASN A 89 7.98 -19.76 12.93
C ASN A 89 7.86 -19.11 11.54
N ALA A 90 6.87 -19.52 10.73
CA ALA A 90 6.62 -18.89 9.43
C ALA A 90 6.27 -17.40 9.56
N MET A 91 5.51 -17.03 10.59
CA MET A 91 5.20 -15.62 10.88
C MET A 91 6.44 -14.85 11.37
N CYS A 92 7.26 -15.45 12.22
CA CYS A 92 8.52 -14.85 12.69
C CYS A 92 9.47 -14.53 11.53
N GLU A 93 9.71 -15.49 10.63
CA GLU A 93 10.55 -15.28 9.45
C GLU A 93 10.01 -14.16 8.54
N LEU A 94 8.68 -14.08 8.38
CA LEU A 94 8.04 -13.04 7.58
C LEU A 94 8.26 -11.65 8.22
N MET A 95 8.09 -11.55 9.54
CA MET A 95 8.27 -10.30 10.29
C MET A 95 9.72 -9.83 10.27
N GLU A 96 10.69 -10.74 10.37
CA GLU A 96 12.11 -10.42 10.24
C GLU A 96 12.42 -9.82 8.86
N LYS A 97 11.99 -10.50 7.77
CA LYS A 97 12.17 -10.00 6.40
C LYS A 97 11.50 -8.65 6.17
N PHE A 98 10.30 -8.46 6.73
CA PHE A 98 9.60 -7.19 6.64
C PHE A 98 10.35 -6.08 7.39
N GLY A 99 10.89 -6.40 8.59
CA GLY A 99 11.71 -5.50 9.38
C GLY A 99 13.00 -5.09 8.65
N GLU A 100 13.72 -6.04 8.07
CA GLU A 100 14.92 -5.77 7.27
C GLU A 100 14.62 -4.85 6.09
N LYS A 101 13.55 -5.12 5.34
CA LYS A 101 13.14 -4.28 4.22
C LYS A 101 12.80 -2.86 4.68
N LYS A 102 12.04 -2.71 5.78
CA LYS A 102 11.67 -1.40 6.33
C LYS A 102 12.87 -0.63 6.84
N LEU A 103 13.84 -1.30 7.44
CA LEU A 103 15.09 -0.69 7.88
C LEU A 103 15.89 -0.16 6.69
N GLU A 104 15.96 -0.93 5.59
CA GLU A 104 16.65 -0.51 4.37
C GLU A 104 15.96 0.67 3.69
N GLU A 105 14.62 0.62 3.56
CA GLU A 105 13.82 1.75 3.08
C GLU A 105 14.06 3.01 3.94
N GLY A 106 14.07 2.85 5.27
CA GLY A 106 14.32 3.95 6.21
C GLY A 106 15.73 4.53 6.10
N ARG A 107 16.74 3.69 5.88
CA ARG A 107 18.13 4.14 5.65
C ARG A 107 18.26 4.96 4.39
N GLU A 108 17.64 4.51 3.30
CA GLU A 108 17.71 5.23 2.03
C GLU A 108 16.97 6.58 2.10
N VAL A 109 15.78 6.60 2.71
CA VAL A 109 15.06 7.86 2.97
C VAL A 109 15.90 8.79 3.83
N GLY A 110 16.45 8.29 4.94
CA GLY A 110 17.30 9.09 5.83
C GLY A 110 18.56 9.62 5.16
N ARG A 111 19.16 8.86 4.22
CA ARG A 111 20.31 9.33 3.43
C ARG A 111 19.91 10.46 2.49
N ILE A 112 18.75 10.37 1.83
CA ILE A 112 18.24 11.40 0.93
C ILE A 112 17.88 12.66 1.71
N GLU A 113 17.14 12.51 2.82
CA GLU A 113 16.74 13.63 3.68
C GLU A 113 17.96 14.30 4.31
N GLY A 114 18.87 13.53 4.91
CA GLY A 114 20.09 14.06 5.51
C GLY A 114 21.02 14.75 4.50
N HIS A 115 21.13 14.22 3.28
CA HIS A 115 21.85 14.91 2.21
C HIS A 115 21.17 16.23 1.85
N ARG A 116 19.84 16.24 1.70
CA ARG A 116 19.06 17.43 1.37
C ARG A 116 19.15 18.51 2.46
N GLU A 117 19.04 18.13 3.73
CA GLU A 117 19.25 19.03 4.88
C GLU A 117 20.67 19.60 4.89
N GLY A 118 21.68 18.75 4.67
CA GLY A 118 23.06 19.19 4.56
C GLY A 118 23.29 20.22 3.43
N MET A 119 22.64 20.05 2.28
CA MET A 119 22.71 21.03 1.18
C MET A 119 22.01 22.34 1.53
N ILE A 120 20.91 22.30 2.28
CA ILE A 120 20.22 23.50 2.77
C ILE A 120 21.11 24.28 3.76
N ASP A 121 21.73 23.60 4.71
CA ASP A 121 22.61 24.25 5.70
C ASP A 121 23.90 24.79 5.06
N MET A 122 24.43 24.09 4.05
CA MET A 122 25.53 24.57 3.23
C MET A 122 25.13 25.82 2.44
N ALA A 123 23.95 25.82 1.80
CA ALA A 123 23.43 26.98 1.07
C ALA A 123 23.23 28.20 1.99
N ARG A 124 22.67 28.02 3.19
CA ARG A 124 22.57 29.08 4.22
C ARG A 124 23.93 29.68 4.57
N SER A 125 24.92 28.82 4.79
CA SER A 125 26.29 29.25 5.12
C SER A 125 26.93 30.06 3.98
N LEU A 126 26.74 29.64 2.73
CA LEU A 126 27.26 30.35 1.56
C LEU A 126 26.55 31.70 1.33
N LEU A 127 25.23 31.76 1.57
CA LEU A 127 24.49 33.03 1.53
C LEU A 127 25.01 34.02 2.58
N ALA A 128 25.29 33.55 3.80
CA ALA A 128 25.88 34.39 4.85
C ALA A 128 27.28 34.93 4.50
N LEU A 129 28.01 34.23 3.63
CA LEU A 129 29.31 34.65 3.10
C LEU A 129 29.20 35.52 1.82
N ASN A 130 28.00 35.94 1.44
CA ASN A 130 27.70 36.71 0.22
C ASN A 130 28.13 35.99 -1.08
N VAL A 131 28.13 34.66 -1.09
CA VAL A 131 28.37 33.90 -2.32
C VAL A 131 27.16 34.08 -3.26
N PRO A 132 27.38 34.36 -4.55
CA PRO A 132 26.27 34.57 -5.49
C PRO A 132 25.35 33.34 -5.60
N VAL A 133 24.04 33.59 -5.62
CA VAL A 133 22.99 32.56 -5.71
C VAL A 133 23.19 31.61 -6.90
N GLU A 134 23.68 32.13 -8.02
CA GLU A 134 23.98 31.34 -9.24
C GLU A 134 25.07 30.29 -9.03
N VAL A 135 26.02 30.54 -8.12
CA VAL A 135 27.10 29.60 -7.76
C VAL A 135 26.59 28.55 -6.78
N ILE A 136 25.69 28.94 -5.88
CA ILE A 136 25.05 28.04 -4.90
C ILE A 136 24.10 27.07 -5.62
N GLU A 137 23.30 27.55 -6.58
CA GLU A 137 22.39 26.73 -7.39
C GLU A 137 23.14 25.64 -8.16
N LYS A 138 24.26 25.99 -8.80
CA LYS A 138 25.10 25.03 -9.56
C LYS A 138 25.79 23.98 -8.70
N SER A 139 26.07 24.28 -7.44
CA SER A 139 26.82 23.40 -6.54
C SER A 139 25.94 22.62 -5.56
N SER A 140 24.72 23.10 -5.28
CA SER A 140 23.86 22.52 -4.26
C SER A 140 22.78 21.56 -4.76
N GLY A 141 22.41 21.66 -6.04
CA GLY A 141 21.25 20.94 -6.59
C GLY A 141 19.90 21.45 -6.08
N LEU A 142 19.89 22.54 -5.29
CA LEU A 142 18.69 23.27 -4.90
C LEU A 142 18.26 24.22 -6.02
N THR A 143 16.95 24.40 -6.18
CA THR A 143 16.40 25.37 -7.11
C THR A 143 16.63 26.79 -6.60
N ARG A 144 16.71 27.76 -7.53
CA ARG A 144 16.80 29.18 -7.17
C ARG A 144 15.69 29.64 -6.21
N ALA A 145 14.46 29.12 -6.35
CA ALA A 145 13.35 29.45 -5.48
C ALA A 145 13.57 28.94 -4.04
N GLU A 146 14.11 27.72 -3.89
CA GLU A 146 14.46 27.16 -2.59
C GLU A 146 15.56 27.97 -1.91
N ILE A 147 16.62 28.33 -2.65
CA ILE A 147 17.75 29.11 -2.10
C ILE A 147 17.31 30.51 -1.66
N LEU A 148 16.43 31.17 -2.43
CA LEU A 148 15.91 32.50 -2.07
C LEU A 148 14.93 32.47 -0.89
N ALA A 149 14.43 31.29 -0.51
CA ALA A 149 13.54 31.10 0.62
C ALA A 149 14.27 30.69 1.93
N LEU A 150 15.59 30.48 1.88
CA LEU A 150 16.45 30.17 3.03
C LEU A 150 16.78 31.40 3.88
#